data_AF-A0A2A6FGQ3-F1
#
_entry.id   AF-A0A2A6FGQ3-F1
#
_cell.length_a   1.000
_cell.length_b   1.000
_cell.length_c   1.000
_cell.angle_alpha   90.00
_cell.angle_beta   90.00
_cell.angle_gamma   90.00
#
_symmetry.space_group_name_H-M   'P 1'
#
loop_
_entity.id
_entity.type
_entity.pdbx_description
1 polymer ?
#
loop_
_entity_poly.entity_id
_entity_poly.type
_entity_poly.pdbx_seq_one_letter_code
_entity_poly.pdbx_strand_id
1 'polypeptide(L)'
;MNKDDFRQWSRRAADWGADYRDTLRERPVRPLVEPGDIFRSIEASPPEAAEPMDAIFDDFEHKILPGMTHWQHPRFFAYFPANAAPVSVVAEYLVSAMAAQCMLWQTSPAATELETRVVDWMRQALGLPEGFSGVMQDSASSATLAAVLTMRERALDWQGNKKGLQG
;
A
#
# COMPACT_ATOMS: atom_id res chain seq x y z
N MET A 1 12.86 1.11 21.23
CA MET A 1 12.30 2.41 20.83
C MET A 1 11.28 2.86 21.87
N ASN A 2 11.53 3.99 22.53
CA ASN A 2 10.59 4.63 23.45
C ASN A 2 9.70 5.67 22.71
N LYS A 3 8.84 6.40 23.42
CA LYS A 3 7.92 7.39 22.81
C LYS A 3 8.65 8.59 22.18
N ASP A 4 9.74 9.04 22.78
CA ASP A 4 10.52 10.18 22.29
C ASP A 4 11.31 9.78 21.06
N ASP A 5 11.90 8.58 21.06
CA ASP A 5 12.54 7.97 19.89
C ASP A 5 11.54 7.86 18.73
N PHE A 6 10.31 7.37 18.97
CA PHE A 6 9.29 7.23 17.92
C PHE A 6 8.95 8.57 17.26
N ARG A 7 8.78 9.63 18.06
CA ARG A 7 8.52 10.98 17.53
C ARG A 7 9.69 11.49 16.69
N GLN A 8 10.92 11.29 17.16
CA GLN A 8 12.13 11.68 16.44
C GLN A 8 12.21 10.96 15.08
N TRP A 9 12.07 9.63 15.07
CA TRP A 9 12.17 8.82 13.86
C TRP A 9 11.03 9.06 12.87
N SER A 10 9.82 9.33 13.36
CA SER A 10 8.69 9.69 12.52
C SER A 10 8.92 11.02 11.80
N ARG A 11 9.54 12.01 12.47
CA ARG A 11 9.95 13.26 11.82
C ARG A 11 11.06 13.03 10.80
N ARG A 12 12.10 12.29 11.18
CA ARG A 12 13.22 11.96 10.29
C ARG A 12 12.75 11.27 9.00
N ALA A 13 11.82 10.32 9.10
CA ALA A 13 11.24 9.64 7.95
C ALA A 13 10.38 10.57 7.08
N ALA A 14 9.61 11.47 7.69
CA ALA A 14 8.82 12.46 6.97
C ALA A 14 9.70 13.46 6.20
N ASP A 15 10.74 13.99 6.85
CA ASP A 15 11.71 14.91 6.24
C ASP A 15 12.45 14.21 5.08
N TRP A 16 12.94 12.98 5.31
CA TRP A 16 13.55 12.16 4.27
C TRP A 16 12.62 11.95 3.06
N GLY A 17 11.33 11.67 3.31
CA GLY A 17 10.35 11.45 2.25
C GLY A 17 10.08 12.70 1.40
N ALA A 18 10.13 13.89 2.01
CA ALA A 18 10.06 15.16 1.31
C ALA A 18 11.31 15.39 0.46
N ASP A 19 12.50 15.27 1.05
CA ASP A 19 13.79 15.44 0.36
C ASP A 19 13.94 14.46 -0.81
N TYR A 20 13.51 13.21 -0.63
CA TYR A 20 13.51 12.18 -1.68
C TYR A 20 12.65 12.59 -2.88
N ARG A 21 11.49 13.21 -2.65
CA ARG A 21 10.60 13.69 -3.74
C ARG A 21 11.18 14.89 -4.47
N ASP A 22 11.80 15.81 -3.73
CA ASP A 22 12.42 17.02 -4.29
C ASP A 22 13.64 16.69 -5.15
N THR A 23 14.45 15.73 -4.71
CA THR A 23 15.67 15.28 -5.41
C THR A 23 15.42 14.13 -6.39
N LEU A 24 14.18 13.67 -6.56
CA LEU A 24 13.88 12.44 -7.31
C LEU A 24 14.41 12.47 -8.75
N ARG A 25 14.43 13.65 -9.39
CA ARG A 25 14.89 13.85 -10.78
C ARG A 25 16.37 13.56 -11.00
N GLU A 26 17.15 13.61 -9.93
CA GLU A 26 18.60 13.42 -9.89
C GLU A 26 18.97 11.94 -9.84
N ARG A 27 17.99 11.07 -9.52
CA ARG A 27 18.17 9.62 -9.40
C ARG A 27 17.98 8.93 -10.76
N PRO A 28 18.66 7.79 -11.00
CA PRO A 28 18.34 6.96 -12.17
C PRO A 28 16.91 6.43 -12.04
N VAL A 29 16.19 6.23 -13.15
CA VAL A 29 14.80 5.70 -13.08
C VAL A 29 14.79 4.25 -12.58
N ARG A 30 15.72 3.44 -13.08
CA ARG A 30 15.91 2.03 -12.75
C ARG A 30 17.28 1.83 -12.11
N PRO A 31 17.40 0.90 -11.15
CA PRO A 31 18.68 0.54 -10.58
C PRO A 31 19.53 -0.23 -11.59
N LEU A 32 20.86 -0.13 -11.45
CA LEU A 32 21.84 -0.91 -12.21
C LEU A 32 22.33 -2.09 -11.34
N VAL A 33 21.44 -3.03 -11.04
CA VAL A 33 21.71 -4.20 -10.19
C VAL A 33 21.26 -5.49 -10.89
N GLU A 34 21.88 -6.61 -10.55
CA GLU A 34 21.50 -7.94 -10.99
C GLU A 34 20.60 -8.64 -9.96
N PRO A 35 19.78 -9.62 -10.40
CA PRO A 35 19.00 -10.44 -9.49
C PRO A 35 19.87 -11.07 -8.38
N GLY A 36 19.49 -10.80 -7.13
CA GLY A 36 20.17 -11.32 -5.94
C GLY A 36 21.22 -10.37 -5.34
N ASP A 37 21.57 -9.26 -5.96
CA ASP A 37 22.55 -8.31 -5.38
C ASP A 37 22.09 -7.75 -4.04
N ILE A 38 20.84 -7.27 -3.97
CA ILE A 38 20.26 -6.76 -2.71
C ILE A 38 20.17 -7.88 -1.66
N PHE A 39 19.73 -9.08 -2.06
CA PHE A 39 19.63 -10.22 -1.15
C PHE A 39 20.98 -10.58 -0.52
N ARG A 40 22.06 -10.59 -1.31
CA ARG A 40 23.42 -10.87 -0.83
C ARG A 40 24.03 -9.73 0.00
N SER A 41 23.49 -8.51 -0.10
CA SER A 41 23.93 -7.36 0.70
C SER A 41 23.37 -7.36 2.12
N ILE A 42 22.33 -8.16 2.38
CA ILE A 42 21.68 -8.31 3.68
C ILE A 42 22.29 -9.51 4.41
N GLU A 43 22.36 -9.41 5.73
CA GLU A 43 22.86 -10.42 6.64
C GLU A 43 22.12 -11.76 6.43
N ALA A 44 22.88 -12.86 6.41
CA ALA A 44 22.35 -14.19 6.09
C ALA A 44 21.43 -14.79 7.17
N SER A 45 21.36 -14.16 8.34
CA SER A 45 20.52 -14.60 9.46
C SER A 45 20.03 -13.37 10.23
N PRO A 46 18.82 -13.42 10.80
CA PRO A 46 18.29 -12.31 11.58
C PRO A 46 19.13 -12.07 12.83
N PRO A 47 19.24 -10.82 13.32
CA PRO A 47 19.98 -10.52 14.53
C PRO A 47 19.28 -11.11 15.77
N GLU A 48 20.06 -11.65 16.71
CA GLU A 48 19.54 -12.18 17.98
C GLU A 48 19.18 -11.07 18.99
N ALA A 49 19.75 -9.88 18.79
CA ALA A 49 19.54 -8.69 19.61
C ALA A 49 18.95 -7.54 18.78
N ALA A 50 18.31 -6.59 19.45
CA ALA A 50 17.79 -5.40 18.79
C ALA A 50 18.93 -4.52 18.23
N GLU A 51 18.72 -3.95 17.06
CA GLU A 51 19.62 -2.98 16.45
C GLU A 51 19.16 -1.54 16.68
N PRO A 52 20.09 -0.57 16.73
CA PRO A 52 19.73 0.83 16.78
C PRO A 52 19.04 1.25 15.48
N MET A 53 18.05 2.13 15.58
CA MET A 53 17.28 2.60 14.43
C MET A 53 18.16 3.35 13.41
N ASP A 54 19.25 3.98 13.85
CA ASP A 54 20.24 4.60 12.97
C ASP A 54 20.86 3.58 12.01
N ALA A 55 21.25 2.39 12.50
CA ALA A 55 21.80 1.33 11.64
C ALA A 55 20.78 0.82 10.63
N ILE A 56 19.51 0.68 11.05
CA ILE A 56 18.41 0.26 10.16
C ILE A 56 18.15 1.32 9.08
N PHE A 57 18.17 2.60 9.44
CA PHE A 57 17.96 3.70 8.49
C PHE A 57 19.14 3.83 7.52
N ASP A 58 20.37 3.66 8.00
CA ASP A 58 21.58 3.62 7.17
C ASP A 58 21.51 2.46 6.17
N ASP A 59 21.12 1.27 6.59
CA ASP A 59 20.93 0.12 5.70
C ASP A 59 19.84 0.37 4.66
N PHE A 60 18.74 1.03 5.03
CA PHE A 60 17.73 1.44 4.07
C PHE A 60 18.32 2.38 3.00
N GLU A 61 19.10 3.39 3.38
CA GLU A 61 19.68 4.35 2.44
C GLU A 61 20.77 3.74 1.55
N HIS A 62 21.58 2.82 2.08
CA HIS A 62 22.78 2.32 1.41
C HIS A 62 22.61 0.93 0.75
N LYS A 63 21.80 0.04 1.34
CA LYS A 63 21.56 -1.31 0.80
C LYS A 63 20.27 -1.38 -0.01
N ILE A 64 19.19 -0.75 0.46
CA ILE A 64 17.84 -0.93 -0.14
C ILE A 64 17.55 0.10 -1.23
N LEU A 65 17.66 1.40 -0.91
CA LEU A 65 17.29 2.50 -1.81
C LEU A 65 17.99 2.44 -3.19
N PRO A 66 19.29 2.08 -3.31
CA PRO A 66 19.96 1.97 -4.61
C PRO A 66 19.38 0.86 -5.52
N GLY A 67 18.69 -0.13 -4.93
CA GLY A 67 18.00 -1.20 -5.64
C GLY A 67 16.56 -0.87 -6.03
N MET A 68 16.05 0.31 -5.71
CA MET A 68 14.66 0.68 -5.96
C MET A 68 14.46 1.25 -7.38
N THR A 69 13.37 0.85 -8.03
CA THR A 69 12.87 1.56 -9.22
C THR A 69 12.03 2.74 -8.78
N HIS A 70 12.30 3.92 -9.32
CA HIS A 70 11.69 5.17 -8.87
C HIS A 70 10.40 5.47 -9.65
N TRP A 71 9.28 4.87 -9.24
CA TRP A 71 7.97 4.97 -9.93
C TRP A 71 7.42 6.40 -10.05
N GLN A 72 7.71 7.29 -9.10
CA GLN A 72 7.28 8.70 -9.15
C GLN A 72 8.22 9.57 -10.00
N HIS A 73 9.29 9.00 -10.58
CA HIS A 73 10.26 9.76 -11.36
C HIS A 73 9.59 10.29 -12.65
N PRO A 74 9.74 11.58 -13.04
CA PRO A 74 9.05 12.16 -14.20
C PRO A 74 9.49 11.62 -15.57
N ARG A 75 10.49 10.74 -15.59
CA ARG A 75 10.98 9.98 -16.76
C ARG A 75 10.62 8.49 -16.70
N PHE A 76 9.80 8.06 -15.74
CA PHE A 76 9.27 6.70 -15.69
C PHE A 76 8.04 6.60 -16.59
N PHE A 77 8.18 5.93 -17.74
CA PHE A 77 7.12 5.74 -18.74
C PHE A 77 6.76 4.27 -18.98
N ALA A 78 7.12 3.39 -18.05
CA ALA A 78 6.77 1.97 -18.11
C ALA A 78 5.43 1.70 -17.38
N TYR A 79 4.75 0.63 -17.77
CA TYR A 79 3.49 0.15 -17.15
C TYR A 79 2.40 1.23 -17.07
N PHE A 80 1.67 1.29 -15.95
CA PHE A 80 0.74 2.36 -15.60
C PHE A 80 1.25 3.11 -14.37
N PRO A 81 0.93 4.41 -14.22
CA PRO A 81 1.33 5.20 -13.06
C PRO A 81 0.80 4.61 -11.75
N ALA A 82 1.68 4.42 -10.77
CA ALA A 82 1.32 4.08 -9.40
C ALA A 82 1.31 5.36 -8.55
N ASN A 83 0.26 6.16 -8.62
CA ASN A 83 0.25 7.52 -8.06
C ASN A 83 0.42 7.55 -6.54
N ALA A 84 1.30 8.41 -6.03
CA ALA A 84 1.48 8.67 -4.60
C ALA A 84 1.35 10.18 -4.30
N ALA A 85 0.12 10.70 -4.34
CA ALA A 85 -0.14 12.12 -4.04
C ALA A 85 0.38 12.49 -2.63
N PRO A 86 0.93 13.70 -2.40
CA PRO A 86 1.43 14.07 -1.06
C PRO A 86 0.38 13.89 0.06
N VAL A 87 -0.88 14.22 -0.22
CA VAL A 87 -1.99 14.03 0.74
C VAL A 87 -2.24 12.55 1.07
N SER A 88 -2.03 11.63 0.11
CA SER A 88 -2.22 10.19 0.38
C SER A 88 -1.11 9.64 1.27
N VAL A 89 0.12 10.12 1.15
CA VAL A 89 1.23 9.72 2.04
C VAL A 89 1.00 10.18 3.47
N VAL A 90 0.48 11.40 3.65
CA VAL A 90 0.10 11.88 4.99
C VAL A 90 -1.04 11.04 5.57
N ALA A 91 -2.04 10.70 4.75
CA ALA A 91 -3.12 9.82 5.18
C ALA A 91 -2.62 8.41 5.57
N GLU A 92 -1.66 7.86 4.82
CA GLU A 92 -1.04 6.56 5.12
C GLU A 92 -0.36 6.56 6.50
N TYR A 93 0.30 7.66 6.87
CA TYR A 93 0.88 7.82 8.19
C TYR A 93 -0.19 7.85 9.29
N LEU A 94 -1.32 8.54 9.08
CA LEU A 94 -2.43 8.56 10.04
C LEU A 94 -3.04 7.17 10.24
N VAL A 95 -3.27 6.45 9.14
CA VAL A 95 -3.79 5.07 9.16
C VAL A 95 -2.83 4.15 9.92
N SER A 96 -1.54 4.21 9.59
CA SER A 96 -0.50 3.41 10.25
C SER A 96 -0.37 3.73 11.74
N ALA A 97 -0.48 5.00 12.13
CA ALA A 97 -0.38 5.43 13.51
C ALA A 97 -1.56 4.94 14.38
N MET A 98 -2.77 4.87 13.80
CA MET A 98 -3.95 4.36 14.48
C MET A 98 -4.02 2.83 14.51
N ALA A 99 -3.43 2.17 13.50
CA ALA A 99 -3.46 0.72 13.31
C ALA A 99 -4.89 0.13 13.48
N ALA A 100 -5.89 0.85 12.97
CA ALA A 100 -7.29 0.51 13.17
C ALA A 100 -7.65 -0.78 12.44
N GLN A 101 -8.42 -1.65 13.11
CA GLN A 101 -9.03 -2.83 12.50
C GLN A 101 -10.49 -2.48 12.13
N CYS A 102 -10.86 -2.74 10.89
CA CYS A 102 -12.11 -2.28 10.29
C CYS A 102 -13.00 -3.43 9.79
N MET A 103 -12.86 -4.62 10.37
CA MET A 103 -13.53 -5.85 9.92
C MET A 103 -15.07 -5.78 10.00
N LEU A 104 -15.61 -5.01 10.95
CA LEU A 104 -17.05 -4.84 11.19
C LEU A 104 -17.29 -3.41 11.66
N TRP A 105 -18.49 -2.86 11.42
CA TRP A 105 -18.80 -1.47 11.79
C TRP A 105 -18.44 -1.12 13.24
N GLN A 106 -18.72 -2.02 14.20
CA GLN A 106 -18.41 -1.79 15.62
C GLN A 106 -16.92 -1.67 15.93
N THR A 107 -16.04 -2.19 15.08
CA THR A 107 -14.58 -2.19 15.32
C THR A 107 -13.94 -0.85 14.96
N SER A 108 -14.51 -0.12 14.00
CA SER A 108 -14.09 1.23 13.59
C SER A 108 -15.22 1.95 12.84
N PRO A 109 -16.26 2.49 13.52
CA PRO A 109 -17.44 3.06 12.86
C PRO A 109 -17.12 4.15 11.84
N ALA A 110 -16.22 5.05 12.21
CA ALA A 110 -15.80 6.16 11.36
C ALA A 110 -15.14 5.67 10.05
N ALA A 111 -14.40 4.56 10.08
CA ALA A 111 -13.76 4.01 8.89
C ALA A 111 -14.80 3.48 7.90
N THR A 112 -15.76 2.68 8.38
CA THR A 112 -16.84 2.14 7.53
C THR A 112 -17.72 3.24 6.94
N GLU A 113 -18.09 4.24 7.75
CA GLU A 113 -18.94 5.34 7.29
C GLU A 113 -18.21 6.27 6.32
N LEU A 114 -16.94 6.58 6.58
CA LEU A 114 -16.13 7.38 5.68
C LEU A 114 -15.92 6.67 4.34
N GLU A 115 -15.62 5.37 4.35
CA GLU A 115 -15.49 4.58 3.11
C GLU A 115 -16.80 4.64 2.30
N THR A 116 -17.94 4.40 2.96
CA THR A 116 -19.26 4.46 2.31
C THR A 116 -19.49 5.81 1.64
N ARG A 117 -19.17 6.91 2.33
CA ARG A 117 -19.32 8.27 1.78
C ARG A 117 -18.37 8.55 0.61
N VAL A 118 -17.11 8.15 0.72
CA VAL A 118 -16.10 8.37 -0.33
C VAL A 118 -16.41 7.53 -1.57
N VAL A 119 -16.88 6.30 -1.40
CA VAL A 119 -17.32 5.47 -2.53
C VAL A 119 -18.52 6.09 -3.25
N ASP A 120 -19.49 6.65 -2.52
CA ASP A 120 -20.59 7.38 -3.15
C ASP A 120 -20.10 8.65 -3.89
N TRP A 121 -19.13 9.39 -3.35
CA TRP A 121 -18.50 10.48 -4.07
C TRP A 121 -17.80 10.02 -5.35
N MET A 122 -17.12 8.87 -5.33
CA MET A 122 -16.51 8.28 -6.53
C MET A 122 -17.56 7.89 -7.57
N ARG A 123 -18.69 7.31 -7.15
CA ARG A 123 -19.84 7.02 -8.03
C ARG A 123 -20.33 8.30 -8.73
N GLN A 124 -20.50 9.39 -7.98
CA GLN A 124 -20.91 10.69 -8.52
C GLN A 124 -19.87 11.26 -9.48
N ALA A 125 -18.59 11.25 -9.11
CA ALA A 125 -17.49 11.79 -9.92
C ALA A 125 -17.33 11.07 -11.27
N LEU A 126 -17.62 9.76 -11.30
CA LEU A 126 -17.61 8.95 -12.52
C LEU A 126 -18.93 9.05 -13.33
N GLY A 127 -19.96 9.74 -12.82
CA GLY A 127 -21.26 9.85 -13.47
C GLY A 127 -22.05 8.54 -13.48
N LEU A 128 -21.80 7.63 -12.53
CA LEU A 128 -22.52 6.37 -12.44
C LEU A 128 -23.96 6.58 -11.90
N PRO A 129 -24.95 5.83 -12.40
CA PRO A 129 -26.34 5.95 -11.97
C PRO A 129 -26.55 5.79 -10.47
N GLU A 130 -27.68 6.31 -9.98
CA GLU A 130 -28.17 5.97 -8.65
C GLU A 130 -28.43 4.47 -8.54
N GLY A 131 -28.24 3.90 -7.34
CA GLY A 131 -28.38 2.47 -7.07
C GLY A 131 -27.07 1.67 -7.16
N PHE A 132 -26.00 2.23 -7.74
CA PHE A 132 -24.66 1.66 -7.59
C PHE A 132 -24.13 1.88 -6.16
N SER A 133 -23.57 0.83 -5.57
CA SER A 133 -22.82 0.86 -4.32
C SER A 133 -21.49 0.14 -4.52
N GLY A 134 -20.57 0.30 -3.58
CA GLY A 134 -19.25 -0.31 -3.67
C GLY A 134 -18.53 -0.38 -2.34
N VAL A 135 -17.34 -0.95 -2.39
CA VAL A 135 -16.41 -1.14 -1.28
C VAL A 135 -15.00 -0.92 -1.83
N MET A 136 -14.09 -0.41 -0.99
CA MET A 136 -12.68 -0.33 -1.38
C MET A 136 -12.07 -1.73 -1.40
N GLN A 137 -11.31 -2.03 -2.45
CA GLN A 137 -10.58 -3.29 -2.63
C GLN A 137 -9.09 -2.99 -2.73
N ASP A 138 -8.25 -3.96 -2.37
CA ASP A 138 -6.79 -3.80 -2.42
C ASP A 138 -6.25 -3.67 -3.87
N SER A 139 -6.97 -4.22 -4.84
CA SER A 139 -6.56 -4.32 -6.23
C SER A 139 -7.74 -4.60 -7.16
N ALA A 140 -7.55 -4.33 -8.45
CA ALA A 140 -8.52 -4.73 -9.47
C ALA A 140 -8.67 -6.27 -9.57
N SER A 141 -7.61 -7.02 -9.24
CA SER A 141 -7.60 -8.48 -9.29
C SER A 141 -8.52 -9.11 -8.25
N SER A 142 -8.46 -8.64 -6.99
CA SER A 142 -9.34 -9.13 -5.92
C SER A 142 -10.80 -8.71 -6.16
N ALA A 143 -11.02 -7.48 -6.65
CA ALA A 143 -12.35 -7.01 -7.05
C ALA A 143 -12.96 -7.90 -8.15
N THR A 144 -12.15 -8.26 -9.15
CA THR A 144 -12.57 -9.16 -10.24
C THR A 144 -12.85 -10.57 -9.71
N LEU A 145 -12.00 -11.10 -8.82
CA LEU A 145 -12.22 -12.39 -8.19
C LEU A 145 -13.53 -12.40 -7.40
N ALA A 146 -13.81 -11.37 -6.60
CA ALA A 146 -15.05 -11.24 -5.85
C ALA A 146 -16.26 -11.25 -6.80
N ALA A 147 -16.21 -10.47 -7.88
CA ALA A 147 -17.27 -10.44 -8.89
C ALA A 147 -17.48 -11.82 -9.53
N VAL A 148 -16.42 -12.53 -9.92
CA VAL A 148 -16.50 -13.87 -10.51
C VAL A 148 -17.08 -14.89 -9.53
N LEU A 149 -16.68 -14.85 -8.26
CA LEU A 149 -17.24 -15.72 -7.23
C LEU A 149 -18.74 -15.46 -7.02
N THR A 150 -19.16 -14.20 -6.99
CA THR A 150 -20.59 -13.84 -6.91
C THR A 150 -21.36 -14.31 -8.15
N MET A 151 -20.81 -14.12 -9.35
CA MET A 151 -21.43 -14.59 -10.60
C MET A 151 -21.57 -16.11 -10.62
N ARG A 152 -20.54 -16.84 -10.18
CA ARG A 152 -20.56 -18.29 -10.05
C ARG A 152 -21.65 -18.74 -9.09
N GLU A 153 -21.69 -18.19 -7.88
CA GLU A 153 -22.73 -18.57 -6.91
C GLU A 153 -24.13 -18.25 -7.45
N ARG A 154 -24.32 -17.10 -8.09
CA ARG A 154 -25.60 -16.75 -8.72
C ARG A 154 -26.00 -17.74 -9.81
N ALA A 155 -25.06 -18.17 -10.67
CA ALA A 155 -25.33 -19.15 -11.73
C ALA A 155 -25.69 -20.54 -11.19
N LEU A 156 -25.23 -20.87 -9.98
CA LEU A 156 -25.46 -22.15 -9.31
C LEU A 156 -26.58 -22.08 -8.25
N ASP A 157 -27.42 -21.04 -8.30
CA ASP A 157 -28.49 -20.80 -7.32
C ASP A 157 -27.99 -20.87 -5.86
N TRP A 158 -26.80 -20.29 -5.62
CA TRP A 158 -26.10 -20.20 -4.34
C TRP A 158 -25.80 -21.55 -3.67
N GLN A 159 -25.69 -22.62 -4.47
CA GLN A 159 -25.35 -23.96 -3.99
C GLN A 159 -23.87 -24.33 -4.15
N GLY A 160 -23.09 -23.53 -4.90
CA GLY A 160 -21.72 -23.88 -5.30
C GLY A 160 -20.80 -24.12 -4.10
N ASN A 161 -20.81 -23.23 -3.11
CA ASN A 161 -19.99 -23.38 -1.90
C ASN A 161 -20.39 -24.59 -1.02
N LYS A 162 -21.65 -25.04 -1.08
CA LYS A 162 -22.14 -26.16 -0.26
C LYS A 162 -21.96 -27.51 -0.93
N LYS A 163 -22.20 -27.57 -2.23
CA LYS A 163 -22.25 -28.83 -3.01
C LYS A 163 -20.99 -29.08 -3.84
N GLY A 164 -20.11 -28.08 -3.95
CA GLY A 164 -18.98 -28.11 -4.87
C GLY A 164 -19.41 -27.97 -6.31
N LEU A 165 -18.44 -28.05 -7.22
CA LEU A 165 -18.65 -28.14 -8.65
C LEU A 165 -18.42 -29.59 -9.08
N GLN A 166 -19.40 -30.20 -9.75
CA GLN A 166 -19.14 -31.43 -10.48
C GLN A 166 -18.48 -31.04 -11.81
N GLY A 167 -17.27 -31.53 -12.04
CA GLY A 167 -16.57 -31.44 -13.32
C GLY A 167 -17.03 -32.52 -14.28
#